data_AF-A0A7S1VQC2-F1
#
_entry.id   AF-A0A7S1VQC2-F1
#
_cell.length_a   1.000
_cell.length_b   1.000
_cell.length_c   1.000
_cell.angle_alpha   90.00
_cell.angle_beta   90.00
_cell.angle_gamma   90.00
#
_symmetry.space_group_name_H-M   'P 1'
#
loop_
_entity.id
_entity.type
_entity.pdbx_description
1 polymer ?
#
loop_
_entity_poly.entity_id
_entity_poly.type
_entity_poly.pdbx_seq_one_letter_code
_entity_poly.pdbx_strand_id
1 'polypeptide(L)'
;GLKTGNDDYDSMALMAWSVSTAKEAPYKAREALYSWLDRSGDIVQLPKASVERLIGQFCDLGLPAEGEAILERFRGLKFNPTDLSYRHVIEALTRSSDVDAPDRCLRLVKDLVSNRQRWNTKGQLAVTDLCNTVMEFLLRQKRTSEAEEVWNEIFLKDNTVQPNEDSLRLVLLVQSERENDNDELRAACKRVLAEAKSRVDGQSSDIGSCTLLEDVDLTHKVIRTALGERLDSEAIDSIVEELKVLEVSV
;
A
#
# COMPACT_ATOMS: atom_id res chain seq x y z
N GLY A 1 -21.84 35.98 -6.20
CA GLY A 1 -21.12 35.94 -7.48
C GLY A 1 -21.88 35.04 -8.41
N LEU A 2 -22.22 35.52 -9.61
CA LEU A 2 -22.83 34.69 -10.65
C LEU A 2 -21.78 33.66 -11.09
N LYS A 3 -22.03 32.37 -10.86
CA LYS A 3 -21.23 31.28 -11.45
C LYS A 3 -21.38 31.42 -12.96
N THR A 4 -20.31 31.88 -13.62
CA THR A 4 -20.27 31.93 -15.08
C THR A 4 -20.31 30.51 -15.60
N GLY A 5 -21.15 30.22 -16.60
CA GLY A 5 -21.36 28.87 -17.15
C GLY A 5 -20.14 28.17 -17.76
N ASN A 6 -18.93 28.69 -17.57
CA ASN A 6 -17.67 28.08 -17.99
C ASN A 6 -17.20 26.94 -17.08
N ASP A 7 -17.57 26.93 -15.80
CA ASP A 7 -17.15 25.89 -14.85
C ASP A 7 -17.74 24.51 -15.23
N ASP A 8 -18.93 24.51 -15.81
CA ASP A 8 -19.61 23.29 -16.28
C ASP A 8 -18.91 22.69 -17.51
N TYR A 9 -18.37 23.51 -18.41
CA TYR A 9 -17.69 23.04 -19.63
C TYR A 9 -16.40 22.29 -19.31
N ASP A 10 -15.57 22.79 -18.40
CA ASP A 10 -14.32 22.12 -18.02
C ASP A 10 -14.58 20.79 -17.30
N SER A 11 -15.57 20.77 -16.41
CA SER A 11 -15.98 19.54 -15.71
C SER A 11 -16.47 18.49 -16.71
N MET A 12 -17.31 18.90 -17.68
CA MET A 12 -17.77 18.02 -18.76
C MET A 12 -16.61 17.57 -19.67
N ALA A 13 -15.68 18.46 -20.00
CA ALA A 13 -14.52 18.12 -20.81
C ALA A 13 -13.61 17.13 -20.09
N LEU A 14 -13.32 17.35 -18.80
CA LEU A 14 -12.56 16.43 -17.95
C LEU A 14 -13.24 15.05 -17.92
N MET A 15 -14.57 15.00 -17.71
CA MET A 15 -15.31 13.74 -17.75
C MET A 15 -15.20 13.05 -19.10
N ALA A 16 -15.49 13.77 -20.19
CA ALA A 16 -15.49 13.23 -21.55
C ALA A 16 -14.10 12.70 -21.97
N TRP A 17 -13.03 13.44 -21.67
CA TRP A 17 -11.67 12.99 -21.97
C TRP A 17 -11.22 11.85 -21.05
N SER A 18 -11.60 11.85 -19.77
CA SER A 18 -11.24 10.78 -18.82
C SER A 18 -11.80 9.40 -19.21
N VAL A 19 -12.88 9.34 -19.99
CA VAL A 19 -13.47 8.07 -20.46
C VAL A 19 -13.05 7.71 -21.88
N SER A 20 -12.32 8.60 -22.56
CA SER A 20 -11.88 8.36 -23.94
C SER A 20 -10.72 7.37 -23.98
N THR A 21 -10.69 6.53 -25.01
CA THR A 21 -9.60 5.58 -25.28
C THR A 21 -8.53 6.16 -26.21
N ALA A 22 -8.68 7.42 -26.64
CA ALA A 22 -7.69 8.07 -27.50
C ALA A 22 -6.38 8.30 -26.75
N LYS A 23 -5.24 8.05 -27.39
CA LYS A 23 -3.90 8.19 -26.78
C LYS A 23 -3.61 9.60 -26.24
N GLU A 24 -4.18 10.63 -26.87
CA GLU A 24 -4.05 12.03 -26.46
C GLU A 24 -5.04 12.45 -25.34
N ALA A 25 -6.05 11.62 -25.06
CA ALA A 25 -7.13 11.99 -24.16
C ALA A 25 -6.65 12.33 -22.73
N PRO A 26 -5.71 11.58 -22.11
CA PRO A 26 -5.21 11.93 -20.78
C PRO A 26 -4.55 13.31 -20.73
N TYR A 27 -3.84 13.70 -21.80
CA TYR A 27 -3.20 15.02 -21.87
C TYR A 27 -4.24 16.14 -21.95
N LYS A 28 -5.27 15.99 -22.78
CA LYS A 28 -6.37 16.97 -22.90
C LYS A 28 -7.20 17.05 -21.61
N ALA A 29 -7.45 15.90 -20.96
CA ALA A 29 -8.09 15.85 -19.65
C ALA A 29 -7.26 16.57 -18.58
N ARG A 30 -5.94 16.39 -18.56
CA ARG A 30 -5.03 17.07 -17.64
C ARG A 30 -5.03 18.59 -17.86
N GLU A 31 -4.97 19.03 -19.12
CA GLU A 31 -5.03 20.46 -19.45
C GLU A 31 -6.34 21.10 -19.00
N ALA A 32 -7.47 20.43 -19.23
CA ALA A 32 -8.78 20.86 -18.73
C ALA A 32 -8.82 20.90 -17.19
N LEU A 33 -8.28 19.88 -16.53
CA LEU A 33 -8.18 19.83 -15.07
C LEU A 33 -7.35 21.00 -14.53
N TYR A 34 -6.15 21.25 -15.07
CA TYR A 34 -5.28 22.32 -14.59
C TYR A 34 -5.87 23.70 -14.85
N SER A 35 -6.45 23.92 -16.04
CA SER A 35 -7.16 25.15 -16.36
C SER A 35 -8.32 25.41 -15.39
N TRP A 36 -9.05 24.36 -15.01
CA TRP A 36 -10.12 24.46 -14.03
C TRP A 36 -9.60 24.84 -12.65
N LEU A 37 -8.55 24.16 -12.15
CA LEU A 37 -7.95 24.44 -10.84
C LEU A 37 -7.41 25.87 -10.75
N ASP A 38 -6.78 26.36 -11.82
CA ASP A 38 -6.19 27.69 -11.88
C ASP A 38 -7.27 28.80 -11.88
N ARG A 39 -8.46 28.52 -12.41
CA ARG A 39 -9.58 29.47 -12.44
C ARG A 39 -10.45 29.43 -11.19
N SER A 40 -10.83 28.23 -10.74
CA SER A 40 -11.80 28.08 -9.66
C SER A 40 -11.16 28.34 -8.30
N GLY A 41 -9.93 27.88 -8.09
CA GLY A 41 -9.32 27.77 -6.76
C GLY A 41 -10.11 26.91 -5.77
N ASP A 42 -11.26 26.35 -6.18
CA ASP A 42 -12.21 25.64 -5.34
C ASP A 42 -12.26 24.17 -5.74
N ILE A 43 -11.53 23.35 -4.98
CA ILE A 43 -11.48 21.90 -5.17
C ILE A 43 -12.77 21.16 -4.79
N VAL A 44 -13.74 21.82 -4.13
CA VAL A 44 -14.94 21.15 -3.61
C VAL A 44 -15.81 20.59 -4.74
N GLN A 45 -15.79 21.25 -5.89
CA GLN A 45 -16.59 20.88 -7.06
C GLN A 45 -15.86 19.91 -8.01
N LEU A 46 -14.64 19.50 -7.68
CA LEU A 46 -13.86 18.65 -8.55
C LEU A 46 -14.42 17.21 -8.55
N PRO A 47 -14.75 16.65 -9.73
CA PRO A 47 -15.28 15.28 -9.80
C PRO A 47 -14.16 14.28 -9.52
N LYS A 48 -14.05 13.84 -8.25
CA LYS A 48 -12.97 12.96 -7.77
C LYS A 48 -12.74 11.73 -8.65
N ALA A 49 -13.83 11.07 -9.05
CA ALA A 49 -13.79 9.87 -9.89
C ALA A 49 -13.16 10.13 -11.26
N SER A 50 -13.34 11.33 -11.84
CA SER A 50 -12.76 11.68 -13.13
C SER A 50 -11.26 11.91 -13.02
N VAL A 51 -10.79 12.46 -11.89
CA VAL A 51 -9.35 12.62 -11.68
C VAL A 51 -8.69 11.29 -11.38
N GLU A 52 -9.29 10.46 -10.53
CA GLU A 52 -8.79 9.12 -10.26
C GLU A 52 -8.66 8.31 -11.55
N ARG A 53 -9.67 8.38 -12.43
CA ARG A 53 -9.61 7.78 -13.76
C ARG A 53 -8.50 8.36 -14.62
N LEU A 54 -8.31 9.68 -14.61
CA LEU A 54 -7.22 10.34 -15.33
C LEU A 54 -5.84 9.85 -14.86
N ILE A 55 -5.63 9.74 -13.53
CA ILE A 55 -4.41 9.19 -12.94
C ILE A 55 -4.21 7.75 -13.42
N GLY A 56 -5.26 6.92 -13.33
CA GLY A 56 -5.26 5.55 -13.84
C GLY A 56 -4.85 5.46 -15.30
N GLN A 57 -5.42 6.30 -16.17
CA GLN A 57 -5.06 6.33 -17.60
C GLN A 57 -3.58 6.64 -17.85
N PHE A 58 -2.98 7.60 -17.14
CA PHE A 58 -1.54 7.86 -17.26
C PHE A 58 -0.72 6.66 -16.78
N CYS A 59 -1.13 6.04 -15.68
CA CYS A 59 -0.47 4.86 -15.12
C CYS A 59 -0.55 3.65 -16.08
N ASP A 60 -1.69 3.43 -16.72
CA ASP A 60 -1.92 2.38 -17.72
C ASP A 60 -1.09 2.60 -18.99
N LEU A 61 -0.79 3.86 -19.32
CA LEU A 61 0.11 4.23 -20.42
C LEU A 61 1.60 4.12 -20.06
N GLY A 62 1.93 3.67 -18.84
CA GLY A 62 3.32 3.58 -18.37
C GLY A 62 3.94 4.95 -18.06
N LEU A 63 3.13 5.94 -17.70
CA LEU A 63 3.56 7.30 -17.37
C LEU A 63 3.26 7.62 -15.88
N PRO A 64 3.84 6.89 -14.92
CA PRO A 64 3.56 7.09 -13.49
C PRO A 64 3.92 8.51 -13.00
N ALA A 65 4.92 9.15 -13.61
CA ALA A 65 5.33 10.52 -13.29
C ALA A 65 4.18 11.54 -13.49
N GLU A 66 3.33 11.31 -14.49
CA GLU A 66 2.18 12.18 -14.76
C GLU A 66 1.08 11.98 -13.71
N GLY A 67 0.87 10.74 -13.27
CA GLY A 67 0.00 10.43 -12.13
C GLY A 67 0.49 11.10 -10.85
N GLU A 68 1.79 11.03 -10.55
CA GLU A 68 2.39 11.73 -9.39
C GLU A 68 2.25 13.24 -9.48
N ALA A 69 2.45 13.85 -10.66
CA ALA A 69 2.30 15.29 -10.82
C ALA A 69 0.87 15.77 -10.47
N ILE A 70 -0.14 14.97 -10.82
CA ILE A 70 -1.54 15.26 -10.44
C ILE A 70 -1.73 15.11 -8.92
N LEU A 71 -1.19 14.05 -8.30
CA LEU A 71 -1.25 13.86 -6.84
C LEU A 71 -0.60 15.03 -6.08
N GLU A 72 0.57 15.48 -6.53
CA GLU A 72 1.30 16.59 -5.91
C GLU A 72 0.55 17.92 -6.08
N ARG A 73 -0.06 18.16 -7.25
CA ARG A 73 -0.91 19.34 -7.46
C ARG A 73 -2.07 19.36 -6.47
N PHE A 74 -2.66 18.22 -6.18
CA PHE A 74 -3.77 18.10 -5.23
C PHE A 74 -3.38 18.30 -3.78
N ARG A 75 -2.20 17.83 -3.41
CA ARG A 75 -1.61 18.08 -2.09
C ARG A 75 -1.52 19.58 -1.80
N GLY A 76 -1.02 20.36 -2.77
CA GLY A 76 -0.92 21.82 -2.65
C GLY A 76 -2.27 22.52 -2.44
N LEU A 77 -3.37 21.88 -2.87
CA LEU A 77 -4.72 22.43 -2.77
C LEU A 77 -5.53 21.90 -1.58
N LYS A 78 -4.91 21.12 -0.68
CA LYS A 78 -5.60 20.39 0.41
C LYS A 78 -6.70 19.45 -0.10
N PHE A 79 -6.63 19.05 -1.36
CA PHE A 79 -7.46 17.98 -1.89
C PHE A 79 -6.80 16.66 -1.51
N ASN A 80 -7.58 15.75 -0.93
CA ASN A 80 -7.05 14.45 -0.51
C ASN A 80 -7.30 13.44 -1.63
N PRO A 81 -6.24 12.91 -2.27
CA PRO A 81 -6.39 11.83 -3.22
C PRO A 81 -6.98 10.60 -2.54
N THR A 82 -7.68 9.77 -3.32
CA THR A 82 -8.21 8.49 -2.86
C THR A 82 -7.09 7.46 -2.73
N ASP A 83 -7.30 6.44 -1.91
CA ASP A 83 -6.46 5.23 -1.85
C ASP A 83 -6.27 4.61 -3.25
N LEU A 84 -7.33 4.59 -4.05
CA LEU A 84 -7.27 4.09 -5.43
C LEU A 84 -6.36 4.95 -6.34
N SER A 85 -6.32 6.28 -6.13
CA SER A 85 -5.38 7.14 -6.85
C SER A 85 -3.92 6.80 -6.52
N TYR A 86 -3.60 6.56 -5.25
CA TYR A 86 -2.26 6.11 -4.83
C TYR A 86 -1.93 4.73 -5.39
N ARG A 87 -2.90 3.80 -5.37
CA ARG A 87 -2.75 2.44 -5.90
C ARG A 87 -2.32 2.46 -7.36
N HIS A 88 -3.02 3.21 -8.22
CA HIS A 88 -2.67 3.30 -9.65
C HIS A 88 -1.22 3.72 -9.87
N VAL A 89 -0.78 4.77 -9.15
CA VAL A 89 0.58 5.31 -9.29
C VAL A 89 1.63 4.34 -8.78
N ILE A 90 1.44 3.78 -7.59
CA ILE A 90 2.38 2.81 -7.00
C ILE A 90 2.48 1.56 -7.87
N GLU A 91 1.36 0.99 -8.32
CA GLU A 91 1.38 -0.17 -9.21
C GLU A 91 2.08 0.12 -10.54
N ALA A 92 1.94 1.32 -11.10
CA ALA A 92 2.68 1.71 -12.29
C ALA A 92 4.18 1.90 -12.01
N LEU A 93 4.56 2.47 -10.85
CA LEU A 93 5.96 2.60 -10.43
C LEU A 93 6.62 1.24 -10.21
N THR A 94 5.94 0.26 -9.59
CA THR A 94 6.52 -1.09 -9.37
C THR A 94 6.72 -1.88 -10.65
N ARG A 95 6.06 -1.48 -11.75
CA ARG A 95 6.26 -1.99 -13.12
C ARG A 95 7.26 -1.14 -13.92
N SER A 96 7.62 0.05 -13.45
CA SER A 96 8.56 0.94 -14.12
C SER A 96 9.99 0.43 -14.02
N SER A 97 10.80 0.76 -15.03
CA SER A 97 12.26 0.55 -15.02
C SER A 97 13.02 1.77 -14.47
N ASP A 98 12.33 2.81 -14.01
CA ASP A 98 12.97 4.01 -13.47
C ASP A 98 13.80 3.66 -12.22
N VAL A 99 15.04 4.13 -12.18
CA VAL A 99 15.97 3.86 -11.08
C VAL A 99 15.47 4.43 -9.75
N ASP A 100 14.72 5.54 -9.81
CA ASP A 100 14.16 6.22 -8.65
C ASP A 100 12.77 5.72 -8.25
N ALA A 101 12.21 4.73 -8.97
CA ALA A 101 10.88 4.19 -8.69
C ALA A 101 10.70 3.71 -7.24
N PRO A 102 11.65 3.00 -6.60
CA PRO A 102 11.45 2.53 -5.23
C PRO A 102 11.40 3.67 -4.20
N ASP A 103 12.21 4.71 -4.38
CA ASP A 103 12.18 5.91 -3.53
C ASP A 103 10.84 6.66 -3.66
N ARG A 104 10.32 6.72 -4.89
CA ARG A 104 9.01 7.33 -5.18
C ARG A 104 7.87 6.51 -4.56
N CYS A 105 7.89 5.19 -4.66
CA CYS A 105 6.94 4.30 -3.98
C CYS A 105 6.97 4.50 -2.46
N LEU A 106 8.16 4.53 -1.85
CA LEU A 106 8.32 4.70 -0.42
C LEU A 106 7.75 6.04 0.06
N ARG A 107 8.03 7.13 -0.68
CA ARG A 107 7.45 8.45 -0.41
C ARG A 107 5.93 8.42 -0.47
N LEU A 108 5.35 7.83 -1.53
CA LEU A 108 3.89 7.74 -1.68
C LEU A 108 3.22 6.92 -0.57
N VAL A 109 3.84 5.83 -0.12
CA VAL A 109 3.33 5.06 1.03
C VAL A 109 3.39 5.86 2.33
N LYS A 110 4.51 6.53 2.60
CA LYS A 110 4.65 7.41 3.78
C LYS A 110 3.61 8.53 3.76
N ASP A 111 3.38 9.12 2.59
CA ASP A 111 2.38 10.17 2.39
C ASP A 111 0.96 9.62 2.62
N LEU A 112 0.66 8.43 2.10
CA LEU A 112 -0.62 7.74 2.31
C LEU A 112 -0.85 7.51 3.82
N VAL A 113 0.11 6.89 4.51
CA VAL A 113 0.06 6.58 5.96
C VAL A 113 -0.03 7.83 6.83
N SER A 114 0.58 8.94 6.41
CA SER A 114 0.51 10.21 7.13
C SER A 114 -0.87 10.86 7.03
N ASN A 115 -1.62 10.61 5.96
CA ASN A 115 -2.95 11.17 5.72
C ASN A 115 -4.10 10.28 6.22
N ARG A 116 -3.79 9.31 7.09
CA ARG A 116 -4.67 8.20 7.52
C ARG A 116 -5.90 8.53 8.35
N GLN A 117 -6.01 9.72 8.95
CA GLN A 117 -7.10 10.08 9.88
C GLN A 117 -8.52 10.00 9.30
N ARG A 118 -8.67 9.59 8.04
CA ARG A 118 -9.90 9.61 7.26
C ARG A 118 -10.27 8.25 6.67
N TRP A 119 -9.54 7.19 7.02
CA TRP A 119 -9.83 5.85 6.50
C TRP A 119 -11.00 5.21 7.25
N ASN A 120 -11.88 4.56 6.48
CA ASN A 120 -12.82 3.57 7.02
C ASN A 120 -12.15 2.17 6.96
N THR A 121 -12.81 1.14 7.48
CA THR A 121 -12.30 -0.24 7.48
C THR A 121 -11.91 -0.74 6.08
N LYS A 122 -12.63 -0.33 5.03
CA LYS A 122 -12.28 -0.68 3.64
C LYS A 122 -10.97 -0.02 3.20
N GLY A 123 -10.76 1.24 3.59
CA GLY A 123 -9.52 1.97 3.34
C GLY A 123 -8.32 1.33 4.04
N GLN A 124 -8.49 0.78 5.25
CA GLN A 124 -7.41 0.07 5.96
C GLN A 124 -6.92 -1.15 5.18
N LEU A 125 -7.83 -2.01 4.71
CA LEU A 125 -7.47 -3.18 3.89
C LEU A 125 -6.75 -2.78 2.60
N ALA A 126 -7.27 -1.76 1.91
CA ALA A 126 -6.67 -1.27 0.67
C ALA A 126 -5.25 -0.74 0.88
N VAL A 127 -4.97 -0.14 2.04
CA VAL A 127 -3.63 0.31 2.44
C VAL A 127 -2.72 -0.88 2.73
N THR A 128 -3.17 -1.89 3.49
CA THR A 128 -2.37 -3.10 3.76
C THR A 128 -1.87 -3.74 2.46
N ASP A 129 -2.76 -3.96 1.49
CA ASP A 129 -2.41 -4.58 0.20
C ASP A 129 -1.40 -3.73 -0.60
N LEU A 130 -1.59 -2.41 -0.57
CA LEU A 130 -0.71 -1.48 -1.26
C LEU A 130 0.69 -1.45 -0.65
N CYS A 131 0.77 -1.54 0.67
CA CYS A 131 2.02 -1.58 1.39
C CYS A 131 2.77 -2.90 1.18
N ASN A 132 2.05 -4.03 1.13
CA ASN A 132 2.61 -5.32 0.72
C ASN A 132 3.22 -5.24 -0.68
N THR A 133 2.50 -4.59 -1.60
CA THR A 133 2.99 -4.37 -2.99
C THR A 133 4.32 -3.61 -3.00
N VAL A 134 4.47 -2.57 -2.16
CA VAL A 134 5.71 -1.80 -2.05
C VAL A 134 6.82 -2.60 -1.35
N MET A 135 6.51 -3.32 -0.27
CA MET A 135 7.48 -4.19 0.40
C MET A 135 8.04 -5.26 -0.54
N GLU A 136 7.17 -5.93 -1.31
CA GLU A 136 7.58 -6.92 -2.30
C GLU A 136 8.43 -6.29 -3.41
N PHE A 137 8.09 -5.08 -3.86
CA PHE A 137 8.91 -4.35 -4.81
C PHE A 137 10.30 -4.02 -4.25
N LEU A 138 10.39 -3.51 -3.02
CA LEU A 138 11.67 -3.20 -2.35
C LEU A 138 12.53 -4.45 -2.16
N LEU A 139 11.92 -5.57 -1.76
CA LEU A 139 12.59 -6.87 -1.63
C LEU A 139 13.17 -7.35 -2.97
N ARG A 140 12.42 -7.24 -4.07
CA ARG A 140 12.92 -7.56 -5.42
C ARG A 140 14.12 -6.70 -5.82
N GLN A 141 14.20 -5.48 -5.33
CA GLN A 141 15.33 -4.56 -5.53
C GLN A 141 16.45 -4.74 -4.48
N LYS A 142 16.37 -5.76 -3.61
CA LYS A 142 17.31 -6.00 -2.51
C LYS A 142 17.43 -4.82 -1.52
N ARG A 143 16.39 -4.00 -1.40
CA ARG A 143 16.28 -2.87 -0.46
C ARG A 143 15.60 -3.31 0.84
N THR A 144 16.17 -4.31 1.52
CA THR A 144 15.57 -4.98 2.69
C THR A 144 15.32 -4.05 3.87
N SER A 145 16.25 -3.13 4.16
CA SER A 145 16.09 -2.15 5.25
C SER A 145 14.89 -1.22 5.09
N GLU A 146 14.55 -0.86 3.86
CA GLU A 146 13.41 0.03 3.60
C GLU A 146 12.10 -0.73 3.57
N ALA A 147 12.11 -1.99 3.12
CA ALA A 147 10.94 -2.85 3.26
C ALA A 147 10.58 -3.05 4.74
N GLU A 148 11.59 -3.17 5.62
CA GLU A 148 11.38 -3.17 7.07
C GLU A 148 10.87 -1.81 7.58
N GLU A 149 11.39 -0.70 7.07
CA GLU A 149 10.90 0.63 7.43
C GLU A 149 9.40 0.75 7.11
N VAL A 150 8.96 0.29 5.94
CA VAL A 150 7.54 0.23 5.56
C VAL A 150 6.74 -0.57 6.60
N TRP A 151 7.21 -1.78 6.94
CA TRP A 151 6.57 -2.61 7.97
C TRP A 151 6.44 -1.87 9.31
N ASN A 152 7.53 -1.23 9.76
CA ASN A 152 7.58 -0.53 11.04
C ASN A 152 6.67 0.70 11.08
N GLU A 153 6.62 1.48 10.00
CA GLU A 153 5.75 2.66 9.93
C GLU A 153 4.26 2.31 9.93
N ILE A 154 3.88 1.21 9.27
CA ILE A 154 2.47 0.86 9.06
C ILE A 154 1.95 -0.04 10.14
N PHE A 155 2.68 -1.10 10.45
CA PHE A 155 2.20 -2.06 11.41
C PHE A 155 2.67 -1.61 12.78
N LEU A 156 3.98 -1.43 13.02
CA LEU A 156 4.43 -1.20 14.40
C LEU A 156 3.96 0.13 15.01
N LYS A 157 4.04 1.23 14.25
CA LYS A 157 3.60 2.53 14.76
C LYS A 157 2.09 2.75 14.72
N ASP A 158 1.37 2.03 13.87
CA ASP A 158 -0.06 2.21 13.69
C ASP A 158 -0.83 0.92 14.02
N ASN A 159 -1.46 0.92 15.19
CA ASN A 159 -2.27 -0.20 15.67
C ASN A 159 -3.62 -0.32 14.94
N THR A 160 -3.94 0.57 14.01
CA THR A 160 -5.20 0.54 13.26
C THR A 160 -5.14 -0.32 11.99
N VAL A 161 -3.94 -0.58 11.47
CA VAL A 161 -3.74 -1.42 10.29
C VAL A 161 -3.29 -2.81 10.75
N GLN A 162 -4.09 -3.83 10.42
CA GLN A 162 -3.75 -5.20 10.74
C GLN A 162 -2.89 -5.82 9.63
N PRO A 163 -1.80 -6.51 9.98
CA PRO A 163 -1.07 -7.32 9.02
C PRO A 163 -1.93 -8.50 8.56
N ASN A 164 -1.88 -8.80 7.26
CA ASN A 164 -2.47 -10.01 6.68
C ASN A 164 -1.39 -11.09 6.42
N GLU A 165 -1.81 -12.26 5.91
CA GLU A 165 -0.90 -13.38 5.58
C GLU A 165 0.31 -12.94 4.76
N ASP A 166 0.08 -12.14 3.71
CA ASP A 166 1.14 -11.64 2.84
C ASP A 166 2.08 -10.66 3.54
N SER A 167 1.55 -9.81 4.42
CA SER A 167 2.36 -8.87 5.20
C SER A 167 3.36 -9.64 6.08
N LEU A 168 2.88 -10.70 6.75
CA LEU A 168 3.71 -11.57 7.60
C LEU A 168 4.74 -12.33 6.77
N ARG A 169 4.34 -12.90 5.63
CA ARG A 169 5.26 -13.56 4.69
C ARG A 169 6.40 -12.61 4.28
N LEU A 170 6.07 -11.38 3.91
CA LEU A 170 7.04 -10.39 3.44
C LEU A 170 8.01 -9.94 4.54
N VAL A 171 7.55 -9.71 5.78
CA VAL A 171 8.48 -9.35 6.86
C VAL A 171 9.37 -10.54 7.25
N LEU A 172 8.89 -11.79 7.20
CA LEU A 172 9.76 -12.96 7.41
C LEU A 172 10.83 -13.05 6.32
N LEU A 173 10.49 -12.75 5.06
CA LEU A 173 11.47 -12.66 3.98
C LEU A 173 12.52 -11.58 4.26
N VAL A 174 12.10 -10.39 4.72
CA VAL A 174 13.00 -9.30 5.13
C VAL A 174 13.97 -9.77 6.23
N GLN A 175 13.46 -10.42 7.28
CA GLN A 175 14.29 -10.92 8.38
C GLN A 175 15.25 -11.99 7.89
N SER A 176 14.79 -12.91 7.03
CA SER A 176 15.67 -13.92 6.45
C SER A 176 16.84 -13.29 5.70
N GLU A 177 16.61 -12.30 4.83
CA GLU A 177 17.69 -11.69 4.03
C GLU A 177 18.72 -10.93 4.89
N ARG A 178 18.39 -10.60 6.15
CA ARG A 178 19.31 -9.97 7.10
C ARG A 178 20.11 -10.98 7.90
N GLU A 179 19.43 -12.00 8.41
CA GLU A 179 20.03 -12.98 9.30
C GLU A 179 20.66 -14.11 8.47
N ASN A 180 21.98 -14.23 8.55
CA ASN A 180 22.70 -15.37 7.98
C ASN A 180 22.68 -16.59 8.90
N ASP A 181 22.39 -16.40 10.19
CA ASP A 181 22.29 -17.45 11.19
C ASP A 181 20.83 -17.94 11.33
N ASN A 182 20.65 -19.25 11.30
CA ASN A 182 19.33 -19.88 11.43
C ASN A 182 18.70 -19.64 12.81
N ASP A 183 19.51 -19.52 13.88
CA ASP A 183 19.01 -19.25 15.22
C ASP A 183 18.53 -17.80 15.36
N GLU A 184 19.23 -16.85 14.73
CA GLU A 184 18.81 -15.45 14.66
C GLU A 184 17.53 -15.29 13.84
N LEU A 185 17.45 -15.98 12.68
CA LEU A 185 16.24 -16.02 11.87
C LEU A 185 15.06 -16.62 12.64
N ARG A 186 15.29 -17.72 13.36
CA ARG A 186 14.28 -18.36 14.21
C ARG A 186 13.79 -17.42 15.31
N ALA A 187 14.71 -16.71 15.97
CA ALA A 187 14.36 -15.70 16.96
C ALA A 187 13.55 -14.54 16.34
N ALA A 188 13.92 -14.09 15.14
CA ALA A 188 13.20 -13.06 14.40
C ALA A 188 11.78 -13.50 14.02
N CYS A 189 11.60 -14.73 13.54
CA CYS A 189 10.30 -15.31 13.22
C CYS A 189 9.38 -15.32 14.45
N LYS A 190 9.91 -15.77 15.60
CA LYS A 190 9.17 -15.77 16.87
C LYS A 190 8.73 -14.37 17.29
N ARG A 191 9.61 -13.36 17.15
CA ARG A 191 9.27 -11.96 17.46
C ARG A 191 8.13 -11.44 16.59
N VAL A 192 8.23 -11.62 15.26
CA VAL A 192 7.22 -11.18 14.30
C VAL A 192 5.86 -11.80 14.60
N LEU A 193 5.82 -13.11 14.85
CA LEU A 193 4.57 -13.83 15.08
C LEU A 193 3.95 -13.49 16.45
N ALA A 194 4.77 -13.38 17.50
CA ALA A 194 4.29 -12.95 18.81
C ALA A 194 3.71 -11.53 18.76
N GLU A 195 4.34 -10.63 18.01
CA GLU A 195 3.86 -9.26 17.83
C GLU A 195 2.55 -9.22 17.05
N ALA A 196 2.44 -9.98 15.95
CA ALA A 196 1.21 -10.11 15.19
C ALA A 196 0.07 -10.64 16.07
N LYS A 197 0.34 -11.64 16.92
CA LYS A 197 -0.66 -12.25 17.81
C LYS A 197 -1.18 -11.27 18.85
N SER A 198 -0.27 -10.55 19.52
CA SER A 198 -0.63 -9.56 20.54
C SER A 198 -1.60 -8.49 20.03
N ARG A 199 -1.58 -8.19 18.73
CA ARG A 199 -2.48 -7.22 18.09
C ARG A 199 -3.85 -7.77 17.80
N VAL A 200 -3.94 -9.04 17.41
CA VAL A 200 -5.22 -9.73 17.22
C VAL A 200 -5.95 -9.83 18.56
N ASP A 201 -5.24 -10.23 19.61
CA ASP A 201 -5.81 -10.38 20.96
C ASP A 201 -6.30 -9.05 21.55
N GLY A 202 -5.60 -7.95 21.27
CA GLY A 202 -5.93 -6.61 21.77
C GLY A 202 -7.19 -5.96 21.22
N GLN A 203 -7.83 -6.50 20.16
CA GLN A 203 -8.98 -5.89 19.48
C GLN A 203 -10.30 -6.69 19.60
N SER A 204 -10.34 -7.69 20.50
CA SER A 204 -11.38 -8.73 20.63
C SER A 204 -12.81 -8.27 21.04
N SER A 205 -13.10 -6.98 21.27
CA SER A 205 -14.44 -6.61 21.78
C SER A 205 -15.52 -6.28 20.75
N ASP A 206 -15.21 -5.86 19.50
CA ASP A 206 -16.25 -5.30 18.61
C ASP A 206 -16.11 -5.59 17.10
N ILE A 207 -15.03 -6.21 16.64
CA ILE A 207 -14.81 -6.47 15.21
C ILE A 207 -14.80 -7.98 15.00
N GLY A 208 -15.73 -8.48 14.19
CA GLY A 208 -15.91 -9.91 13.91
C GLY A 208 -14.58 -10.63 13.70
N SER A 209 -14.38 -11.69 14.47
CA SER A 209 -13.19 -12.54 14.59
C SER A 209 -12.27 -12.50 13.37
N CYS A 210 -11.17 -11.74 13.46
CA CYS A 210 -10.08 -11.84 12.50
C CYS A 210 -9.23 -13.06 12.92
N THR A 211 -9.57 -14.24 12.41
CA THR A 211 -9.02 -15.56 12.78
C THR A 211 -7.62 -15.84 12.24
N LEU A 212 -6.88 -14.83 11.77
CA LEU A 212 -5.63 -15.03 11.02
C LEU A 212 -4.51 -15.70 11.84
N LEU A 213 -4.55 -15.66 13.18
CA LEU A 213 -3.49 -16.26 14.02
C LEU A 213 -3.97 -17.35 14.96
N GLU A 214 -5.26 -17.70 14.93
CA GLU A 214 -5.75 -18.90 15.60
C GLU A 214 -5.57 -20.15 14.74
N ASP A 215 -5.18 -19.96 13.47
CA ASP A 215 -4.96 -21.02 12.52
C ASP A 215 -3.47 -21.37 12.43
N VAL A 216 -3.08 -22.40 13.19
CA VAL A 216 -1.76 -23.04 13.14
C VAL A 216 -1.36 -23.41 11.70
N ASP A 217 -2.33 -23.79 10.87
CA ASP A 217 -2.07 -24.14 9.47
C ASP A 217 -1.68 -22.89 8.65
N LEU A 218 -2.23 -21.71 9.00
CA LEU A 218 -1.85 -20.45 8.36
C LEU A 218 -0.43 -20.05 8.73
N THR A 219 -0.07 -20.10 10.02
CA THR A 219 1.30 -19.81 10.48
C THR A 219 2.30 -20.74 9.80
N HIS A 220 1.99 -22.04 9.73
CA HIS A 220 2.79 -23.01 9.03
C HIS A 220 2.92 -22.69 7.53
N LYS A 221 1.81 -22.36 6.85
CA LYS A 221 1.80 -21.98 5.44
C LYS A 221 2.65 -20.72 5.18
N VAL A 222 2.55 -19.70 6.02
CA VAL A 222 3.34 -18.46 5.92
C VAL A 222 4.83 -18.75 6.04
N ILE A 223 5.24 -19.49 7.08
CA ILE A 223 6.65 -19.83 7.31
C ILE A 223 7.19 -20.67 6.16
N ARG A 224 6.45 -21.70 5.73
CA ARG A 224 6.87 -22.57 4.63
C ARG A 224 6.98 -21.81 3.31
N THR A 225 6.07 -20.90 3.03
CA THR A 225 6.10 -20.09 1.80
C THR A 225 7.22 -19.05 1.83
N ALA A 226 7.50 -18.45 2.99
CA ALA A 226 8.57 -17.45 3.13
C ALA A 226 9.97 -18.09 3.16
N LEU A 227 10.14 -19.21 3.87
CA LEU A 227 11.45 -19.75 4.23
C LEU A 227 11.75 -21.10 3.57
N GLY A 228 10.83 -21.68 2.80
CA GLY A 228 10.97 -23.00 2.18
C GLY A 228 12.16 -23.14 1.22
N GLU A 229 12.66 -22.04 0.67
CA GLU A 229 13.86 -22.05 -0.17
C GLU A 229 15.17 -22.01 0.63
N ARG A 230 15.10 -21.65 1.92
CA ARG A 230 16.28 -21.40 2.77
C ARG A 230 16.45 -22.40 3.91
N LEU A 231 15.34 -22.90 4.44
CA LEU A 231 15.32 -23.86 5.53
C LEU A 231 14.82 -25.20 5.02
N ASP A 232 15.39 -26.28 5.53
CA ASP A 232 14.83 -27.61 5.28
C ASP A 232 13.50 -27.81 6.02
N SER A 233 12.77 -28.87 5.65
CA SER A 233 11.46 -29.15 6.25
C SER A 233 11.55 -29.40 7.76
N GLU A 234 12.66 -29.98 8.25
CA GLU A 234 12.84 -30.28 9.67
C GLU A 234 12.99 -29.00 10.50
N ALA A 235 13.77 -28.04 10.01
CA ALA A 235 13.90 -26.73 10.61
C ALA A 235 12.57 -25.97 10.62
N ILE A 236 11.81 -26.01 9.51
CA ILE A 236 10.48 -25.39 9.44
C ILE A 236 9.52 -26.03 10.44
N ASP A 237 9.43 -27.36 10.46
CA ASP A 237 8.55 -28.08 11.37
C ASP A 237 8.95 -27.82 12.83
N SER A 238 10.25 -27.73 13.13
CA SER A 238 10.77 -27.38 14.45
C SER A 238 10.36 -25.96 14.88
N ILE A 239 10.40 -24.98 13.98
CA ILE A 239 9.93 -23.61 14.27
C ILE A 239 8.42 -23.62 14.54
N VAL A 240 7.64 -24.34 13.73
CA VAL A 240 6.19 -24.45 13.88
C VAL A 240 5.80 -25.11 15.20
N GLU A 241 6.46 -26.20 15.60
CA GLU A 241 6.21 -26.86 16.89
C GLU A 241 6.50 -25.95 18.08
N GLU A 242 7.60 -25.18 18.03
CA GLU A 242 7.88 -24.22 19.10
C GLU A 242 6.85 -23.09 19.19
N LEU A 243 6.28 -22.67 18.06
CA LEU A 243 5.22 -21.66 18.02
C LEU A 243 3.91 -22.20 18.60
N LYS A 244 3.57 -23.46 18.35
CA LYS A 244 2.41 -24.12 18.99
C LYS A 244 2.52 -24.11 20.51
N VAL A 245 3.72 -24.32 21.06
CA VAL A 245 3.94 -24.26 22.53
C VAL A 245 3.67 -22.87 23.08
N LEU A 246 4.03 -21.81 22.33
CA LEU A 246 3.73 -20.43 22.71
C LEU A 246 2.22 -20.13 22.66
N GLU A 247 1.45 -20.80 21.81
CA GLU A 247 -0.01 -20.64 21.78
C GLU A 247 -0.71 -21.19 23.03
N VAL A 248 -0.20 -22.28 23.61
CA VAL A 248 -0.80 -22.93 24.79
C VAL A 248 -0.47 -22.21 26.11
N SER A 249 0.56 -21.34 26.09
CA SER A 249 1.12 -20.74 27.31
C SER A 249 0.60 -19.33 27.63
N VAL A 250 -0.32 -18.79 26.83
CA VAL A 250 -0.92 -17.45 26.96
C VAL A 250 -2.41 -17.58 27.27
#